data_AF-E4NT94-F1
#
_entry.id   AF-E4NT94-F1
#
_cell.length_a   1.000
_cell.length_b   1.000
_cell.length_c   1.000
_cell.angle_alpha   90.00
_cell.angle_beta   90.00
_cell.angle_gamma   90.00
#
_symmetry.space_group_name_H-M   'P 1'
#
loop_
_entity.id
_entity.type
_entity.pdbx_description
1 polymer ?
#
loop_
_entity_poly.entity_id
_entity_poly.type
_entity_poly.pdbx_seq_one_letter_code
_entity_poly.pdbx_strand_id
1 'polypeptide(L)'
;MPSARQLVLVIAILSLAVAVPAAALAPPRAACGVCTDALDTAAAENGITLEREQSAMAVDVAENGSTRWTARVALAAGADRLTNDTLRSNVVADAMEQTYAPATPENVSSHLDGDTLVVTYRDTDAVTSESDVLLFTSFHASSPVNPFLIGGEGTVYAGADELTVRAPDGYAVQGGYGDATTTTDTVRWSGDAAGESSIDRSTTIAFVREDTWFPGVRASFARLVTSF
;
A
#
# COMPACT_ATOMS: atom_id res chain seq x y z
N MET A 1 29.28 41.76 38.31
CA MET A 1 28.05 41.04 38.71
C MET A 1 26.91 41.57 37.84
N PRO A 2 26.43 40.80 36.86
CA PRO A 2 25.32 41.24 36.01
C PRO A 2 24.08 41.46 36.88
N SER A 3 23.40 42.59 36.68
CA SER A 3 22.23 42.96 37.48
C SER A 3 21.06 42.01 37.20
N ALA A 4 20.22 41.76 38.21
CA ALA A 4 19.07 40.86 38.11
C ALA A 4 18.15 41.15 36.89
N ARG A 5 18.14 42.41 36.41
CA ARG A 5 17.42 42.83 35.19
C ARG A 5 17.99 42.24 33.89
N GLN A 6 19.30 42.06 33.78
CA GLN A 6 19.92 41.40 32.61
C GLN A 6 19.62 39.90 32.58
N LEU A 7 19.49 39.27 33.74
CA LEU A 7 19.20 37.83 33.84
C LEU A 7 17.76 37.52 33.41
N VAL A 8 16.81 38.39 33.76
CA VAL A 8 15.40 38.26 33.36
C VAL A 8 15.21 38.44 31.85
N LEU A 9 15.95 39.35 31.22
CA LEU A 9 15.85 39.59 29.77
C LEU A 9 16.38 38.42 28.94
N VAL A 10 17.46 37.77 29.40
CA VAL A 10 18.03 36.58 28.74
C VAL A 10 17.09 35.38 28.83
N ILE A 11 16.43 35.20 29.99
CA ILE A 11 15.45 34.11 30.17
C ILE A 11 14.19 34.34 29.31
N ALA A 12 13.73 35.59 29.17
CA ALA A 12 12.56 35.92 28.36
C ALA A 12 12.78 35.73 26.84
N ILE A 13 14.01 35.88 26.35
CA ILE A 13 14.36 35.64 24.93
C ILE A 13 14.53 34.13 24.65
N LEU A 14 14.93 33.33 25.65
CA LEU A 14 15.06 31.87 25.55
C LEU A 14 13.71 31.12 25.57
N SER A 15 12.62 31.79 25.93
CA SER A 15 11.26 31.23 25.95
C SER A 15 10.45 31.47 24.67
N LEU A 16 11.08 31.86 23.56
CA LEU A 16 10.47 31.66 22.25
C LEU A 16 10.34 30.14 22.04
N ALA A 17 9.19 29.61 22.42
CA ALA A 17 8.76 28.27 22.07
C ALA A 17 8.90 28.14 20.55
N VAL A 18 9.94 27.44 20.11
CA VAL A 18 10.05 26.97 18.74
C VAL A 18 8.86 26.04 18.58
N ALA A 19 7.78 26.55 17.98
CA ALA A 19 6.71 25.71 17.48
C ALA A 19 7.35 24.84 16.40
N VAL A 20 7.83 23.66 16.82
CA VAL A 20 8.33 22.66 15.90
C VAL A 20 7.13 22.33 15.02
N PRO A 21 7.16 22.61 13.70
CA PRO A 21 6.07 22.21 12.84
C PRO A 21 5.89 20.71 13.03
N ALA A 22 4.69 20.30 13.47
CA ALA A 22 4.34 18.90 13.49
C ALA A 22 4.51 18.41 12.05
N ALA A 23 5.53 17.58 11.82
CA ALA A 23 5.78 17.00 10.53
C ALA A 23 4.58 16.09 10.20
N ALA A 24 3.62 16.63 9.46
CA ALA A 24 2.47 15.86 9.03
C ALA A 24 2.96 14.85 7.99
N LEU A 25 2.76 13.57 8.27
CA LEU A 25 2.94 12.50 7.29
C LEU A 25 1.99 12.74 6.12
N ALA A 26 2.39 12.32 4.92
CA ALA A 26 1.47 12.26 3.80
C ALA A 26 0.27 11.35 4.14
N PRO A 27 -0.90 11.55 3.51
CA PRO A 27 -2.08 10.74 3.76
C PRO A 27 -1.79 9.24 3.65
N PRO A 28 -2.46 8.39 4.47
CA PRO A 28 -2.37 6.94 4.35
C PRO A 28 -2.68 6.47 2.93
N ARG A 29 -2.05 5.36 2.54
CA ARG A 29 -2.13 4.79 1.19
C ARG A 29 -2.84 3.44 1.23
N ALA A 30 -3.95 3.30 0.52
CA ALA A 30 -4.67 2.03 0.46
C ALA A 30 -4.05 1.12 -0.62
N ALA A 31 -3.67 -0.11 -0.26
CA ALA A 31 -3.21 -1.09 -1.24
C ALA A 31 -4.32 -1.47 -2.24
N CYS A 32 -5.58 -1.54 -1.77
CA CYS A 32 -6.75 -1.59 -2.64
C CYS A 32 -7.54 -0.27 -2.58
N GLY A 33 -7.32 0.65 -3.53
CA GLY A 33 -8.11 1.89 -3.58
C GLY A 33 -9.57 1.70 -3.97
N VAL A 34 -9.86 0.76 -4.88
CA VAL A 34 -11.26 0.47 -5.29
C VAL A 34 -12.06 -0.31 -4.23
N CYS A 35 -11.41 -0.76 -3.16
CA CYS A 35 -12.05 -1.46 -2.05
C CYS A 35 -12.41 -0.50 -0.90
N THR A 36 -12.11 0.79 -1.01
CA THR A 36 -12.46 1.81 -0.01
C THR A 36 -13.75 2.54 -0.36
N ASP A 37 -14.11 3.53 0.46
CA ASP A 37 -15.20 4.48 0.23
C ASP A 37 -15.00 5.36 -1.01
N ALA A 38 -13.81 5.39 -1.59
CA ALA A 38 -13.55 6.04 -2.88
C ALA A 38 -14.43 5.45 -4.00
N LEU A 39 -14.70 4.14 -3.97
CA LEU A 39 -15.61 3.50 -4.93
C LEU A 39 -17.06 3.96 -4.76
N ASP A 40 -17.53 4.07 -3.51
CA ASP A 40 -18.87 4.53 -3.20
C ASP A 40 -19.06 6.00 -3.61
N THR A 41 -18.04 6.82 -3.35
CA THR A 41 -18.00 8.24 -3.74
C THR A 41 -18.05 8.41 -5.26
N ALA A 42 -17.15 7.72 -5.98
CA ALA A 42 -17.11 7.76 -7.44
C ALA A 42 -18.43 7.28 -8.08
N ALA A 43 -19.05 6.25 -7.52
CA ALA A 43 -20.35 5.77 -7.98
C ALA A 43 -21.47 6.79 -7.71
N ALA A 44 -21.48 7.41 -6.54
CA ALA A 44 -22.48 8.41 -6.16
C ALA A 44 -22.41 9.67 -7.04
N GLU A 45 -21.21 10.10 -7.43
CA GLU A 45 -21.00 11.19 -8.39
C GLU A 45 -21.60 10.88 -9.77
N ASN A 46 -21.72 9.59 -10.11
CA ASN A 46 -22.39 9.09 -11.30
C ASN A 46 -23.86 8.71 -11.06
N GLY A 47 -24.45 9.07 -9.90
CA GLY A 47 -25.85 8.83 -9.56
C GLY A 47 -26.17 7.36 -9.24
N ILE A 48 -25.17 6.59 -8.82
CA ILE A 48 -25.29 5.18 -8.46
C ILE A 48 -25.09 5.05 -6.94
N THR A 49 -26.00 4.37 -6.27
CA THR A 49 -25.77 3.93 -4.90
C THR A 49 -25.24 2.50 -4.94
N LEU A 50 -24.04 2.30 -4.39
CA LEU A 50 -23.48 0.97 -4.17
C LEU A 50 -23.65 0.61 -2.69
N GLU A 51 -23.82 -0.68 -2.44
CA GLU A 51 -23.70 -1.25 -1.11
C GLU A 51 -22.64 -2.35 -1.20
N ARG A 52 -21.48 -2.12 -0.58
CA ARG A 52 -20.36 -3.07 -0.59
C ARG A 52 -20.45 -4.00 0.61
N GLU A 53 -20.06 -5.24 0.37
CA GLU A 53 -19.88 -6.24 1.41
C GLU A 53 -18.38 -6.51 1.58
N GLN A 54 -17.93 -7.74 1.31
CA GLN A 54 -16.53 -8.12 1.45
C GLN A 54 -15.71 -7.70 0.23
N SER A 55 -14.45 -7.40 0.49
CA SER A 55 -13.47 -6.96 -0.48
C SER A 55 -12.15 -7.69 -0.27
N ALA A 56 -11.47 -8.01 -1.36
CA ALA A 56 -10.17 -8.67 -1.33
C ALA A 56 -9.26 -8.15 -2.43
N MET A 57 -7.97 -8.03 -2.12
CA MET A 57 -6.92 -7.71 -3.08
C MET A 57 -5.89 -8.85 -3.11
N ALA A 58 -5.66 -9.39 -4.31
CA ALA A 58 -4.57 -10.33 -4.56
C ALA A 58 -3.52 -9.69 -5.46
N VAL A 59 -2.25 -9.83 -5.07
CA VAL A 59 -1.08 -9.38 -5.82
C VAL A 59 -0.27 -10.60 -6.20
N ASP A 60 -0.31 -10.99 -7.46
CA ASP A 60 0.51 -12.08 -7.98
C ASP A 60 1.82 -11.50 -8.54
N VAL A 61 2.95 -11.89 -7.97
CA VAL A 61 4.28 -11.47 -8.42
C VAL A 61 4.80 -12.44 -9.47
N ALA A 62 5.32 -11.93 -10.58
CA ALA A 62 5.97 -12.72 -11.61
C ALA A 62 7.50 -12.72 -11.45
N GLU A 63 8.17 -13.76 -11.97
CA GLU A 63 9.64 -13.89 -11.91
C GLU A 63 10.36 -12.71 -12.58
N ASN A 64 9.74 -12.08 -13.57
CA ASN A 64 10.29 -10.90 -14.25
C ASN A 64 10.11 -9.59 -13.46
N GLY A 65 9.62 -9.64 -12.21
CA GLY A 65 9.37 -8.47 -11.36
C GLY A 65 8.05 -7.75 -11.63
N SER A 66 7.34 -8.05 -12.72
CA SER A 66 6.00 -7.48 -12.91
C SER A 66 5.00 -8.07 -11.91
N THR A 67 4.01 -7.28 -11.54
CA THR A 67 2.93 -7.69 -10.65
C THR A 67 1.59 -7.59 -11.34
N ARG A 68 0.66 -8.48 -10.95
CA ARG A 68 -0.75 -8.38 -11.30
C ARG A 68 -1.55 -8.17 -10.03
N TRP A 69 -2.29 -7.09 -9.98
CA TRP A 69 -3.18 -6.75 -8.88
C TRP A 69 -4.59 -7.08 -9.30
N THR A 70 -5.33 -7.77 -8.43
CA THR A 70 -6.73 -8.16 -8.65
C THR A 70 -7.55 -7.81 -7.42
N ALA A 71 -8.31 -6.74 -7.51
CA ALA A 71 -9.32 -6.39 -6.54
C ALA A 71 -10.63 -7.12 -6.86
N ARG A 72 -11.30 -7.62 -5.82
CA ARG A 72 -12.67 -8.14 -5.86
C ARG A 72 -13.48 -7.42 -4.81
N VAL A 73 -14.61 -6.85 -5.20
CA VAL A 73 -15.53 -6.15 -4.31
C VAL A 73 -16.91 -6.74 -4.51
N ALA A 74 -17.41 -7.45 -3.49
CA ALA A 74 -18.77 -7.95 -3.49
C ALA A 74 -19.75 -6.80 -3.26
N LEU A 75 -20.80 -6.75 -4.07
CA LEU A 75 -21.83 -5.71 -4.02
C LEU A 75 -23.16 -6.34 -3.58
N ALA A 76 -23.66 -5.96 -2.41
CA ALA A 76 -25.03 -6.27 -1.99
C ALA A 76 -26.07 -5.55 -2.86
N ALA A 77 -25.72 -4.37 -3.39
CA ALA A 77 -26.58 -3.58 -4.25
C ALA A 77 -25.78 -2.74 -5.25
N GLY A 78 -26.41 -2.49 -6.41
CA GLY A 78 -25.90 -1.56 -7.43
C GLY A 78 -25.07 -2.22 -8.54
N ALA A 79 -24.77 -3.52 -8.47
CA ALA A 79 -24.03 -4.26 -9.50
C ALA A 79 -24.66 -4.10 -10.90
N ASP A 80 -25.98 -4.20 -11.01
CA ASP A 80 -26.72 -4.00 -12.29
C ASP A 80 -26.35 -2.68 -12.99
N ARG A 81 -26.08 -1.62 -12.22
CA ARG A 81 -25.73 -0.30 -12.75
C ARG A 81 -24.33 -0.28 -13.35
N LEU A 82 -23.43 -1.14 -12.87
CA LEU A 82 -22.07 -1.31 -13.36
C LEU A 82 -21.96 -2.31 -14.53
N THR A 83 -23.07 -2.87 -15.00
CA THR A 83 -23.08 -3.71 -16.22
C THR A 83 -22.66 -2.93 -17.46
N ASN A 84 -22.88 -1.61 -17.47
CA ASN A 84 -22.40 -0.74 -18.53
C ASN A 84 -20.87 -0.55 -18.41
N ASP A 85 -20.14 -1.07 -19.40
CA ASP A 85 -18.68 -1.06 -19.43
C ASP A 85 -18.07 0.34 -19.31
N THR A 86 -18.56 1.31 -20.08
CA THR A 86 -18.03 2.68 -20.05
C THR A 86 -18.27 3.33 -18.70
N LEU A 87 -19.47 3.16 -18.14
CA LEU A 87 -19.80 3.70 -16.82
C LEU A 87 -18.95 3.07 -15.72
N ARG A 88 -18.82 1.74 -15.74
CA ARG A 88 -17.99 1.00 -14.78
C ARG A 88 -16.52 1.39 -14.87
N SER A 89 -15.97 1.52 -16.08
CA SER A 89 -14.58 1.96 -16.26
C SER A 89 -14.35 3.37 -15.72
N ASN A 90 -15.28 4.30 -15.92
CA ASN A 90 -15.18 5.65 -15.36
C ASN A 90 -15.23 5.64 -13.83
N VAL A 91 -16.20 4.95 -13.23
CA VAL A 91 -16.31 4.83 -11.76
C VAL A 91 -15.04 4.23 -11.15
N VAL A 92 -14.47 3.20 -11.79
CA VAL A 92 -13.20 2.58 -11.33
C VAL A 92 -12.03 3.56 -11.47
N ALA A 93 -11.92 4.28 -12.58
CA ALA A 93 -10.87 5.27 -12.76
C ALA A 93 -10.95 6.39 -11.72
N ASP A 94 -12.14 6.97 -11.52
CA ASP A 94 -12.38 8.03 -10.54
C ASP A 94 -12.06 7.57 -9.11
N ALA A 95 -12.43 6.34 -8.74
CA ALA A 95 -12.10 5.76 -7.43
C ALA A 95 -10.59 5.56 -7.23
N MET A 96 -9.88 5.15 -8.29
CA MET A 96 -8.42 4.98 -8.25
C MET A 96 -7.69 6.34 -8.18
N GLU A 97 -8.19 7.37 -8.85
CA GLU A 97 -7.62 8.73 -8.80
C GLU A 97 -7.79 9.39 -7.42
N GLN A 98 -8.90 9.10 -6.72
CA GLN A 98 -9.16 9.59 -5.38
C GLN A 98 -8.26 8.94 -4.31
N THR A 99 -7.60 7.82 -4.64
CA THR A 99 -6.78 7.08 -3.70
C THR A 99 -5.29 7.25 -3.98
N TYR A 100 -4.49 7.44 -2.92
CA TYR A 100 -3.04 7.35 -3.01
C TYR A 100 -2.60 5.87 -3.00
N ALA A 101 -2.64 5.21 -4.16
CA ALA A 101 -2.20 3.82 -4.29
C ALA A 101 -0.69 3.67 -4.09
N PRO A 102 -0.21 2.58 -3.46
CA PRO A 102 1.22 2.28 -3.35
C PRO A 102 1.85 1.72 -4.64
N ALA A 103 1.02 1.37 -5.63
CA ALA A 103 1.41 0.86 -6.94
C ALA A 103 1.22 1.93 -8.01
N THR A 104 1.88 1.78 -9.16
CA THR A 104 1.65 2.60 -10.37
C THR A 104 0.81 1.80 -11.38
N PRO A 105 -0.52 1.99 -11.44
CA PRO A 105 -1.39 1.09 -12.18
C PRO A 105 -1.26 1.29 -13.70
N GLU A 106 -0.99 0.20 -14.40
CA GLU A 106 -0.99 0.12 -15.86
C GLU A 106 -2.03 -0.90 -16.34
N ASN A 107 -2.57 -0.68 -17.55
CA ASN A 107 -3.51 -1.60 -18.20
C ASN A 107 -4.70 -1.97 -17.29
N VAL A 108 -5.29 -0.97 -16.63
CA VAL A 108 -6.45 -1.14 -15.75
C VAL A 108 -7.63 -1.68 -16.57
N SER A 109 -8.25 -2.75 -16.08
CA SER A 109 -9.48 -3.30 -16.64
C SER A 109 -10.46 -3.68 -15.54
N SER A 110 -11.75 -3.57 -15.82
CA SER A 110 -12.80 -3.94 -14.87
C SER A 110 -13.92 -4.73 -15.55
N HIS A 111 -14.47 -5.70 -14.82
CA HIS A 111 -15.65 -6.45 -15.21
C HIS A 111 -16.47 -6.85 -13.99
N LEU A 112 -17.69 -7.33 -14.23
CA LEU A 112 -18.52 -7.96 -13.21
C LEU A 112 -18.42 -9.48 -13.36
N ASP A 113 -18.26 -10.17 -12.24
CA ASP A 113 -18.45 -11.60 -12.08
C ASP A 113 -19.64 -11.82 -11.13
N GLY A 114 -20.84 -11.97 -11.71
CA GLY A 114 -22.09 -11.85 -10.96
C GLY A 114 -22.20 -10.46 -10.31
N ASP A 115 -22.38 -10.45 -9.00
CA ASP A 115 -22.46 -9.22 -8.19
C ASP A 115 -21.08 -8.76 -7.66
N THR A 116 -19.99 -9.32 -8.17
CA THR A 116 -18.62 -8.95 -7.77
C THR A 116 -17.98 -8.05 -8.82
N LEU A 117 -17.60 -6.83 -8.43
CA LEU A 117 -16.74 -5.99 -9.25
C LEU A 117 -15.30 -6.50 -9.15
N VAL A 118 -14.74 -6.89 -10.30
CA VAL A 118 -13.36 -7.33 -10.42
C VAL A 118 -12.57 -6.26 -11.17
N VAL A 119 -11.53 -5.74 -10.53
CA VAL A 119 -10.60 -4.76 -11.12
C VAL A 119 -9.21 -5.36 -11.16
N THR A 120 -8.57 -5.31 -12.32
CA THR A 120 -7.21 -5.80 -12.50
C THR A 120 -6.32 -4.75 -13.11
N TYR A 121 -5.08 -4.69 -12.67
CA TYR A 121 -4.04 -3.85 -13.26
C TYR A 121 -2.66 -4.50 -13.10
N ARG A 122 -1.67 -3.93 -13.77
CA ARG A 122 -0.27 -4.33 -13.66
C ARG A 122 0.56 -3.21 -13.07
N ASP A 123 1.64 -3.58 -12.40
CA ASP A 123 2.71 -2.65 -12.02
C ASP A 123 4.04 -3.35 -12.29
N THR A 124 4.91 -2.71 -13.09
CA THR A 124 6.22 -3.23 -13.46
C THR A 124 7.35 -2.77 -12.55
N ASP A 125 7.08 -1.82 -11.66
CA ASP A 125 8.07 -1.15 -10.81
C ASP A 125 7.93 -1.55 -9.33
N ALA A 126 6.90 -2.35 -8.99
CA ALA A 126 6.63 -2.82 -7.63
C ALA A 126 7.67 -3.81 -7.06
N VAL A 127 8.59 -4.33 -7.88
CA VAL A 127 9.57 -5.36 -7.47
C VAL A 127 10.96 -5.00 -7.97
N THR A 128 11.92 -5.01 -7.05
CA THR A 128 13.36 -4.90 -7.34
C THR A 128 14.00 -6.29 -7.25
N SER A 129 14.88 -6.63 -8.19
CA SER A 129 15.63 -7.89 -8.16
C SER A 129 17.06 -7.63 -7.68
N GLU A 130 17.48 -8.29 -6.60
CA GLU A 130 18.83 -8.16 -6.02
C GLU A 130 19.41 -9.53 -5.69
N SER A 131 20.56 -9.89 -6.29
CA SER A 131 21.27 -11.16 -6.01
C SER A 131 20.39 -12.43 -6.08
N ASP A 132 19.56 -12.53 -7.12
CA ASP A 132 18.54 -13.57 -7.34
C ASP A 132 17.38 -13.59 -6.31
N VAL A 133 17.21 -12.51 -5.55
CA VAL A 133 16.07 -12.29 -4.64
C VAL A 133 15.14 -11.26 -5.25
N LEU A 134 13.84 -11.58 -5.31
CA LEU A 134 12.82 -10.62 -5.71
C LEU A 134 12.31 -9.92 -4.45
N LEU A 135 12.41 -8.60 -4.43
CA LEU A 135 12.00 -7.74 -3.34
C LEU A 135 10.78 -6.93 -3.77
N PHE A 136 9.61 -7.27 -3.25
CA PHE A 136 8.41 -6.46 -3.45
C PHE A 136 8.44 -5.26 -2.50
N THR A 137 8.55 -4.07 -3.09
CA THR A 137 8.85 -2.80 -2.42
C THR A 137 7.68 -1.83 -2.43
N SER A 138 6.54 -2.17 -3.04
CA SER A 138 5.37 -1.27 -3.11
C SER A 138 4.88 -0.80 -1.73
N PHE A 139 5.05 -1.61 -0.67
CA PHE A 139 4.67 -1.23 0.70
C PHE A 139 5.79 -0.52 1.48
N HIS A 140 6.99 -0.50 0.93
CA HIS A 140 8.11 0.23 1.51
C HIS A 140 7.91 1.72 1.29
N ALA A 141 8.15 2.51 2.33
CA ALA A 141 8.13 3.95 2.21
C ALA A 141 9.49 4.45 1.69
N SER A 142 9.51 5.02 0.50
CA SER A 142 10.70 5.64 -0.12
C SER A 142 10.99 6.99 0.53
N SER A 143 11.44 7.01 1.77
CA SER A 143 11.90 8.26 2.38
C SER A 143 13.36 8.50 2.02
N PRO A 144 13.80 9.72 1.68
CA PRO A 144 14.91 10.26 2.41
C PRO A 144 14.36 10.68 3.78
N VAL A 145 15.07 10.29 4.85
CA VAL A 145 15.07 11.02 6.12
C VAL A 145 15.88 12.29 5.86
N ASN A 146 15.47 13.14 4.91
CA ASN A 146 16.15 14.41 4.71
C ASN A 146 15.77 15.29 5.91
N PRO A 147 16.68 15.60 6.84
CA PRO A 147 16.35 16.36 8.05
C PRO A 147 15.85 17.78 7.74
N PHE A 148 15.91 18.20 6.47
CA PHE A 148 15.48 19.50 5.98
C PHE A 148 14.15 19.50 5.21
N LEU A 149 13.59 18.33 4.86
CA LEU A 149 12.25 18.22 4.24
C LEU A 149 11.28 17.69 5.28
N ILE A 150 10.29 18.51 5.63
CA ILE A 150 9.27 18.20 6.62
C ILE A 150 8.18 17.39 5.90
N GLY A 151 8.05 16.10 6.23
CA GLY A 151 7.03 15.20 5.67
C GLY A 151 7.64 13.92 5.08
N GLY A 152 6.97 12.78 5.28
CA GLY A 152 7.34 11.49 4.70
C GLY A 152 6.10 10.78 4.15
N GLU A 153 6.29 9.75 3.33
CA GLU A 153 5.19 9.00 2.73
C GLU A 153 4.18 8.47 3.77
N GLY A 154 2.91 8.33 3.38
CA GLY A 154 1.89 7.76 4.25
C GLY A 154 2.12 6.28 4.53
N THR A 155 1.62 5.80 5.67
CA THR A 155 1.54 4.37 5.97
C THR A 155 0.66 3.68 4.95
N VAL A 156 1.07 2.51 4.50
CA VAL A 156 0.22 1.66 3.67
C VAL A 156 -0.72 0.88 4.58
N TYR A 157 -1.95 0.62 4.14
CA TYR A 157 -2.89 -0.30 4.76
C TYR A 157 -3.54 -1.16 3.68
N ALA A 158 -4.17 -2.28 4.08
CA ALA A 158 -4.77 -3.21 3.12
C ALA A 158 -5.81 -2.53 2.21
N GLY A 159 -6.69 -1.71 2.81
CA GLY A 159 -7.81 -1.07 2.13
C GLY A 159 -8.88 -2.06 1.69
N ALA A 160 -8.82 -3.29 2.18
CA ALA A 160 -9.74 -4.39 1.88
C ALA A 160 -9.82 -5.32 3.11
N ASP A 161 -10.83 -6.17 3.16
CA ASP A 161 -10.96 -7.16 4.23
C ASP A 161 -9.81 -8.18 4.21
N GLU A 162 -9.30 -8.48 3.01
CA GLU A 162 -8.13 -9.33 2.82
C GLU A 162 -7.19 -8.76 1.76
N LEU A 163 -5.90 -8.67 2.11
CA LEU A 163 -4.81 -8.40 1.17
C LEU A 163 -3.85 -9.59 1.15
N THR A 164 -3.62 -10.16 -0.03
CA THR A 164 -2.68 -11.27 -0.21
C THR A 164 -1.65 -10.92 -1.28
N VAL A 165 -0.37 -11.09 -0.96
CA VAL A 165 0.73 -11.06 -1.93
C VAL A 165 1.27 -12.47 -2.13
N ARG A 166 1.37 -12.92 -3.38
CA ARG A 166 1.81 -14.26 -3.76
C ARG A 166 3.15 -14.24 -4.46
N ALA A 167 4.00 -15.16 -4.07
CA ALA A 167 5.28 -15.41 -4.70
C ALA A 167 5.10 -15.94 -6.14
N PRO A 168 6.08 -15.72 -7.03
CA PRO A 168 6.12 -16.42 -8.31
C PRO A 168 6.28 -17.93 -8.12
N ASP A 169 5.88 -18.70 -9.13
CA ASP A 169 6.10 -20.15 -9.15
C ASP A 169 7.59 -20.49 -8.95
N GLY A 170 7.89 -21.43 -8.05
CA GLY A 170 9.26 -21.84 -7.72
C GLY A 170 10.01 -20.89 -6.77
N TYR A 171 9.32 -19.89 -6.21
CA TYR A 171 9.84 -19.00 -5.18
C TYR A 171 9.09 -19.20 -3.85
N ALA A 172 9.81 -18.99 -2.75
CA ALA A 172 9.27 -18.99 -1.41
C ALA A 172 9.49 -17.65 -0.71
N VAL A 173 8.49 -17.22 0.04
CA VAL A 173 8.53 -16.09 0.95
C VAL A 173 9.56 -16.32 2.05
N GLN A 174 10.37 -15.30 2.34
CA GLN A 174 11.38 -15.35 3.40
C GLN A 174 11.11 -14.33 4.51
N GLY A 175 10.90 -14.80 5.74
CA GLY A 175 10.70 -13.98 6.94
C GLY A 175 9.24 -13.88 7.39
N GLY A 176 8.96 -12.92 8.28
CA GLY A 176 7.61 -12.58 8.74
C GLY A 176 7.40 -11.07 8.69
N TYR A 177 6.14 -10.64 8.57
CA TYR A 177 5.78 -9.25 8.25
C TYR A 177 4.74 -8.69 9.22
N GLY A 178 5.15 -8.47 10.47
CA GLY A 178 4.27 -7.95 11.51
C GLY A 178 3.06 -8.88 11.75
N ASP A 179 1.86 -8.32 11.62
CA ASP A 179 0.59 -9.01 11.83
C ASP A 179 0.16 -9.88 10.63
N ALA A 180 0.97 -9.97 9.58
CA ALA A 180 0.67 -10.81 8.43
C ALA A 180 0.73 -12.31 8.76
N THR A 181 -0.26 -13.06 8.28
CA THR A 181 -0.14 -14.52 8.16
C THR A 181 0.76 -14.84 6.96
N THR A 182 1.90 -15.50 7.22
CA THR A 182 2.86 -15.88 6.18
C THR A 182 2.88 -17.40 5.99
N THR A 183 2.84 -17.83 4.74
CA THR A 183 3.04 -19.22 4.31
C THR A 183 4.26 -19.29 3.38
N THR A 184 4.55 -20.48 2.82
CA THR A 184 5.69 -20.63 1.88
C THR A 184 5.56 -19.73 0.67
N ASP A 185 4.36 -19.54 0.12
CA ASP A 185 4.12 -18.87 -1.14
C ASP A 185 3.32 -17.56 -0.99
N THR A 186 2.75 -17.28 0.18
CA THR A 186 1.90 -16.09 0.37
C THR A 186 2.16 -15.32 1.65
N VAL A 187 1.95 -14.00 1.59
CA VAL A 187 1.84 -13.10 2.74
C VAL A 187 0.47 -12.48 2.73
N ARG A 188 -0.26 -12.59 3.84
CA ARG A 188 -1.65 -12.17 3.93
C ARG A 188 -1.92 -11.29 5.14
N TRP A 189 -2.58 -10.18 4.91
CA TRP A 189 -3.11 -9.28 5.93
C TRP A 189 -4.64 -9.37 5.93
N SER A 190 -5.22 -9.55 7.11
CA SER A 190 -6.63 -9.26 7.37
C SER A 190 -6.75 -7.82 7.82
N GLY A 191 -7.65 -7.07 7.21
CA GLY A 191 -7.86 -5.66 7.55
C GLY A 191 -9.31 -5.25 7.37
N ASP A 192 -9.52 -3.95 7.27
CA ASP A 192 -10.76 -3.34 6.86
C ASP A 192 -10.50 -2.29 5.78
N ALA A 193 -11.57 -1.87 5.13
CA ALA A 193 -11.55 -0.79 4.15
C ALA A 193 -11.23 0.59 4.78
N ALA A 194 -11.38 0.73 6.10
CA ALA A 194 -11.25 1.99 6.84
C ALA A 194 -9.80 2.32 7.26
N GLY A 195 -8.88 1.35 7.19
CA GLY A 195 -7.46 1.54 7.43
C GLY A 195 -7.03 1.47 8.89
N GLU A 196 -7.77 0.75 9.74
CA GLU A 196 -7.39 0.56 11.14
C GLU A 196 -6.15 -0.35 11.28
N SER A 197 -5.90 -1.23 10.30
CA SER A 197 -4.74 -2.13 10.24
C SER A 197 -3.67 -1.62 9.27
N SER A 198 -2.68 -0.87 9.78
CA SER A 198 -1.54 -0.40 8.98
C SER A 198 -0.50 -1.49 8.73
N ILE A 199 0.07 -1.51 7.52
CA ILE A 199 1.26 -2.26 7.16
C ILE A 199 2.49 -1.43 7.51
N ASP A 200 3.49 -2.05 8.14
CA ASP A 200 4.72 -1.37 8.55
C ASP A 200 5.41 -0.73 7.33
N ARG A 201 5.85 0.53 7.46
CA ARG A 201 6.44 1.32 6.37
C ARG A 201 7.78 0.78 5.86
N SER A 202 8.42 -0.11 6.60
CA SER A 202 9.65 -0.81 6.21
C SER A 202 9.38 -2.15 5.53
N THR A 203 8.11 -2.50 5.27
CA THR A 203 7.73 -3.79 4.70
C THR A 203 8.26 -3.96 3.29
N THR A 204 9.30 -4.80 3.17
CA THR A 204 9.83 -5.31 1.90
C THR A 204 9.74 -6.83 1.89
N ILE A 205 8.85 -7.38 1.07
CA ILE A 205 8.62 -8.82 0.98
C ILE A 205 9.72 -9.43 0.10
N ALA A 206 10.41 -10.44 0.63
CA ALA A 206 11.49 -11.11 -0.10
C ALA A 206 11.03 -12.49 -0.56
N PHE A 207 11.19 -12.75 -1.85
CA PHE A 207 10.97 -14.05 -2.47
C PHE A 207 12.30 -14.60 -2.97
N VAL A 208 12.60 -15.84 -2.61
CA VAL A 208 13.84 -16.54 -2.99
C VAL A 208 13.47 -17.86 -3.64
N ARG A 209 14.20 -18.27 -4.69
CA ARG A 209 13.96 -19.56 -5.34
C ARG A 209 14.09 -20.72 -4.35
N GLU A 210 13.20 -21.69 -4.45
CA GLU A 210 13.12 -22.84 -3.53
C GLU A 210 14.37 -23.73 -3.57
N ASP A 211 15.10 -23.75 -4.69
CA ASP A 211 16.33 -24.52 -4.90
C ASP A 211 17.60 -23.85 -4.33
N THR A 212 17.45 -22.64 -3.78
CA THR A 212 18.57 -21.84 -3.31
C THR A 212 19.14 -22.34 -1.98
N TRP A 213 20.47 -22.42 -1.89
CA TRP A 213 21.15 -22.70 -0.63
C TRP A 213 21.12 -21.49 0.31
N PHE A 214 20.72 -21.73 1.57
CA PHE A 214 20.60 -20.71 2.64
C PHE A 214 19.68 -19.52 2.26
N PRO A 215 18.40 -19.77 1.92
CA PRO A 215 17.51 -18.74 1.38
C PRO A 215 17.29 -17.55 2.33
N GLY A 216 17.20 -17.80 3.64
CA GLY A 216 17.06 -16.74 4.65
C GLY A 216 18.27 -15.80 4.74
N VAL A 217 19.49 -16.29 4.51
CA VAL A 217 20.71 -15.46 4.52
C VAL A 217 20.72 -14.54 3.30
N ARG A 218 20.37 -15.07 2.12
CA ARG A 218 20.27 -14.27 0.89
C ARG A 218 19.21 -13.18 1.01
N ALA A 219 18.01 -13.54 1.49
CA ALA A 219 16.93 -12.57 1.70
C ALA A 219 17.34 -11.45 2.68
N SER A 220 18.02 -11.80 3.77
CA SER A 220 18.49 -10.82 4.75
C SER A 220 19.52 -9.86 4.16
N PHE A 221 20.46 -10.37 3.36
CA PHE A 221 21.47 -9.56 2.69
C PHE A 221 20.83 -8.63 1.64
N ALA A 222 19.94 -9.17 0.80
CA ALA A 222 19.26 -8.39 -0.24
C ALA A 222 18.45 -7.23 0.34
N ARG A 223 17.68 -7.47 1.42
CA ARG A 223 16.96 -6.42 2.14
C ARG A 223 17.89 -5.32 2.64
N LEU A 224 19.02 -5.71 3.26
CA LEU A 224 20.01 -4.78 3.80
C LEU A 224 20.53 -3.83 2.71
N VAL A 225 20.83 -4.35 1.51
CA VAL A 225 21.29 -3.54 0.38
C VAL A 225 20.23 -2.55 -0.07
N THR A 226 18.96 -2.94 -0.12
CA THR A 226 17.85 -2.06 -0.50
C THR A 226 17.39 -1.08 0.59
N SER A 227 17.85 -1.25 1.83
CA SER A 227 17.53 -0.33 2.94
C SER A 227 18.50 0.85 3.06
N PHE A 228 19.52 0.95 2.21
CA PHE A 228 20.45 2.09 2.10
C PHE A 228 20.08 3.02 0.95
#